data_AF-A0A0D2NF47-F1
#
_entry.id   AF-A0A0D2NF47-F1
#
_cell.length_a   1.000
_cell.length_b   1.000
_cell.length_c   1.000
_cell.angle_alpha   90.00
_cell.angle_beta   90.00
_cell.angle_gamma   90.00
#
_symmetry.space_group_name_H-M   'P 1'
#
loop_
_entity.id
_entity.type
_entity.pdbx_description
1 polymer ?
#
loop_
_entity_poly.entity_id
_entity_poly.type
_entity_poly.pdbx_seq_one_letter_code
_entity_poly.pdbx_strand_id
1 'polypeptide(L)'
;MPPLAPVAQHLKQCQNCFKSESDETHLQCCSYCKRAHYCSKECQKADWKAHKAQCSQNRETRKAMKAAPELPSTALKEFSNAALEVLTKNWVQQYRPLLSITALHALELKRTPARSLTHILVVYLSFAQKAFASAPPPDSETVRRAFTLADAHVTLLADILPDISSHLRPGLQSTFDAIARRTLTLRAADPGAVGFALALLVVRECSLVRLVPLGADMHHKELPTWDPAWKETFAKCIERGNVF
;
A
#
# COMPACT_ATOMS: atom_id res chain seq x y z
N MET A 1 -7.22 -16.37 -9.10
CA MET A 1 -6.41 -15.30 -9.73
C MET A 1 -5.51 -15.89 -10.82
N PRO A 2 -5.32 -15.20 -11.97
CA PRO A 2 -4.24 -15.53 -12.91
C PRO A 2 -2.86 -15.44 -12.21
N PRO A 3 -1.77 -15.97 -12.80
CA PRO A 3 -0.42 -15.82 -12.24
C PRO A 3 -0.16 -14.34 -11.94
N LEU A 4 0.21 -13.99 -10.72
CA LEU A 4 0.40 -12.58 -10.36
C LEU A 4 1.72 -12.08 -10.95
N ALA A 5 2.70 -12.95 -11.25
CA ALA A 5 4.02 -12.58 -11.76
C ALA A 5 4.01 -11.62 -12.98
N PRO A 6 3.29 -11.88 -14.10
CA PRO A 6 3.26 -10.94 -15.23
C PRO A 6 2.57 -9.61 -14.89
N VAL A 7 1.48 -9.66 -14.12
CA VAL A 7 0.72 -8.46 -13.71
C VAL A 7 1.51 -7.65 -12.67
N ALA A 8 2.32 -8.31 -11.86
CA ALA A 8 3.06 -7.70 -10.77
C ALA A 8 4.24 -6.84 -11.23
N GLN A 9 4.88 -7.21 -12.34
CA GLN A 9 5.91 -6.40 -12.97
C GLN A 9 5.35 -5.04 -13.41
N HIS A 10 4.08 -4.99 -13.85
CA HIS A 10 3.41 -3.74 -14.18
C HIS A 10 3.07 -2.86 -12.96
N LEU A 11 3.02 -3.43 -11.75
CA LEU A 11 2.56 -2.73 -10.54
C LEU A 11 3.68 -2.00 -9.78
N LYS A 12 4.97 -2.26 -10.08
CA LYS A 12 6.09 -1.41 -9.66
C LYS A 12 6.39 -0.38 -10.76
N GLN A 13 5.83 0.82 -10.59
CA GLN A 13 5.81 1.84 -11.63
C GLN A 13 6.12 3.25 -11.10
N CYS A 14 6.51 4.11 -12.02
CA CYS A 14 6.66 5.54 -11.78
C CYS A 14 5.35 6.12 -11.25
N GLN A 15 5.43 6.82 -10.12
CA GLN A 15 4.29 7.51 -9.52
C GLN A 15 3.91 8.78 -10.28
N ASN A 16 4.48 9.09 -11.44
CA ASN A 16 4.01 10.21 -12.29
C ASN A 16 3.50 9.71 -13.64
N CYS A 17 4.37 9.08 -14.42
CA CYS A 17 4.08 8.67 -15.80
C CYS A 17 3.70 7.19 -15.95
N PHE A 18 3.56 6.45 -14.84
CA PHE A 18 3.08 5.06 -14.82
C PHE A 18 3.91 4.02 -15.59
N LYS A 19 5.05 4.42 -16.16
CA LYS A 19 6.01 3.46 -16.72
C LYS A 19 6.47 2.49 -15.64
N SER A 20 6.28 1.21 -15.90
CA SER A 20 6.81 0.12 -15.10
C SER A 20 8.34 0.08 -15.16
N GLU A 21 8.96 -0.54 -14.16
CA GLU A 21 10.40 -0.80 -14.19
C GLU A 21 10.73 -1.82 -15.29
N SER A 22 11.76 -1.55 -16.07
CA SER A 22 12.30 -2.43 -17.12
C SER A 22 13.82 -2.34 -17.17
N ASP A 23 14.47 -3.12 -18.04
CA ASP A 23 15.92 -3.06 -18.26
C ASP A 23 16.35 -1.66 -18.75
N GLU A 24 15.47 -0.94 -19.46
CA GLU A 24 15.69 0.42 -19.95
C GLU A 24 15.20 1.51 -19.00
N THR A 25 14.30 1.18 -18.06
CA THR A 25 13.66 2.13 -17.15
C THR A 25 13.86 1.72 -15.70
N HIS A 26 14.87 2.30 -15.05
CA HIS A 26 15.10 2.10 -13.61
C HIS A 26 14.32 3.10 -12.77
N LEU A 27 13.64 2.62 -11.73
CA LEU A 27 12.87 3.47 -10.84
C LEU A 27 13.67 3.88 -9.61
N GLN A 28 13.76 5.19 -9.39
CA GLN A 28 14.42 5.80 -8.24
C GLN A 28 13.42 6.03 -7.11
N CYS A 29 13.80 5.68 -5.89
CA CYS A 29 13.00 5.96 -4.71
C CYS A 29 13.09 7.45 -4.33
N CYS A 30 11.96 8.03 -3.90
CA CYS A 30 11.92 9.34 -3.25
C CYS A 30 12.93 9.39 -2.09
N SER A 31 13.89 10.31 -2.16
CA SER A 31 14.98 10.42 -1.18
C SER A 31 14.50 10.70 0.24
N TYR A 32 13.35 11.35 0.41
CA TYR A 32 12.80 11.73 1.70
C TYR A 32 12.00 10.60 2.38
N CYS A 33 10.99 10.05 1.71
CA CYS A 33 10.11 9.04 2.30
C CYS A 33 10.55 7.59 2.03
N LYS A 34 11.36 7.36 0.98
CA LYS A 34 11.83 6.04 0.51
C LYS A 34 10.68 5.07 0.17
N ARG A 35 9.56 5.59 -0.35
CA ARG A 35 8.33 4.82 -0.62
C ARG A 35 7.76 5.01 -2.02
N ALA A 36 7.74 6.25 -2.53
CA ALA A 36 7.36 6.53 -3.90
C ALA A 36 8.54 6.26 -4.85
N HIS A 37 8.23 5.83 -6.07
CA HIS A 37 9.20 5.46 -7.11
C HIS A 37 8.99 6.35 -8.35
N TYR A 38 10.07 6.79 -8.98
CA TYR A 38 10.03 7.69 -10.15
C TYR A 38 11.10 7.28 -11.15
N CYS A 39 10.80 7.31 -12.45
CA CYS A 39 11.80 7.04 -13.49
C CYS A 39 12.80 8.20 -13.66
N SER A 40 12.47 9.40 -13.18
CA SER A 40 13.33 10.58 -13.28
C SER A 40 13.00 11.65 -12.23
N LYS A 41 13.91 12.61 -12.06
CA LYS A 41 13.71 13.78 -11.19
C LYS A 41 12.56 14.66 -11.68
N GLU A 42 12.34 14.73 -12.98
CA GLU A 42 11.26 15.49 -13.63
C GLU A 42 9.92 14.88 -13.26
N CYS A 43 9.80 13.55 -13.32
CA CYS A 43 8.62 12.83 -12.85
C CYS A 43 8.36 13.05 -11.35
N GLN A 44 9.40 13.05 -10.53
CA GLN A 44 9.25 13.37 -9.10
C GLN A 44 8.74 14.80 -8.86
N LYS A 45 9.28 15.79 -9.59
CA LYS A 45 8.85 17.20 -9.50
C LYS A 45 7.40 17.37 -9.95
N ALA A 46 7.00 16.72 -11.03
CA ALA A 46 5.64 16.77 -11.55
C ALA A 46 4.61 16.21 -10.55
N ASP A 47 4.92 15.08 -9.91
CA ASP A 47 4.04 14.46 -8.91
C ASP A 47 4.10 15.16 -7.53
N TRP A 48 5.04 16.08 -7.29
CA TRP A 48 5.29 16.65 -5.96
C TRP A 48 4.05 17.27 -5.31
N LYS A 49 3.19 17.96 -6.09
CA LYS A 49 1.96 18.55 -5.56
C LYS A 49 1.02 17.49 -4.95
N ALA A 50 0.95 16.30 -5.55
CA ALA A 50 0.17 15.18 -5.04
C ALA A 50 0.94 14.41 -3.94
N HIS A 51 2.24 14.20 -4.12
CA HIS A 51 3.06 13.40 -3.21
C HIS A 51 3.37 14.10 -1.88
N LYS A 52 3.46 15.44 -1.83
CA LYS A 52 3.98 16.20 -0.68
C LYS A 52 3.30 15.82 0.63
N ALA A 53 1.97 15.74 0.65
CA ALA A 53 1.20 15.39 1.85
C ALA A 53 1.57 13.99 2.36
N GLN A 54 1.54 12.99 1.46
CA GLN A 54 1.91 11.61 1.78
C GLN A 54 3.39 11.49 2.20
N CYS A 55 4.28 12.26 1.55
CA CYS A 55 5.69 12.31 1.89
C CYS A 55 5.92 12.83 3.31
N SER A 56 5.23 13.90 3.69
CA SER A 56 5.29 14.48 5.03
C SER A 56 4.84 13.47 6.08
N GLN A 57 3.65 12.87 5.89
CA GLN A 57 3.12 11.86 6.81
C GLN A 57 4.06 10.68 7.00
N ASN A 58 4.59 10.13 5.91
CA ASN A 58 5.54 9.02 5.99
C ASN A 58 6.78 9.37 6.84
N ARG A 59 7.25 10.62 6.76
CA ARG A 59 8.38 11.11 7.57
C ARG A 59 7.98 11.32 9.02
N GLU A 60 6.80 11.87 9.27
CA GLU A 60 6.26 12.08 10.63
C GLU A 60 6.04 10.75 11.34
N THR A 61 5.42 9.76 10.68
CA THR A 61 5.28 8.41 11.21
C THR A 61 6.64 7.81 11.54
N ARG A 62 7.65 7.92 10.64
CA ARG A 62 9.00 7.40 10.94
C ARG A 62 9.62 8.11 12.16
N LYS A 63 9.47 9.44 12.26
CA LYS A 63 9.98 10.21 13.41
C LYS A 63 9.29 9.80 14.71
N ALA A 64 7.95 9.70 14.69
CA ALA A 64 7.15 9.30 15.85
C ALA A 64 7.53 7.89 16.31
N MET A 65 7.66 6.94 15.39
CA MET A 65 8.11 5.59 15.71
C MET A 65 9.52 5.56 16.29
N LYS A 66 10.45 6.39 15.81
CA LYS A 66 11.80 6.48 16.37
C LYS A 66 11.81 7.09 17.79
N ALA A 67 10.88 7.99 18.09
CA ALA A 67 10.81 8.71 19.36
C ALA A 67 9.94 8.01 20.43
N ALA A 68 9.03 7.13 20.01
CA ALA A 68 8.14 6.43 20.93
C ALA A 68 8.90 5.43 21.82
N PRO A 69 8.55 5.33 23.12
CA PRO A 69 9.05 4.27 24.00
C PRO A 69 8.67 2.88 23.46
N GLU A 70 9.30 1.84 24.01
CA GLU A 70 9.11 0.46 23.55
C GLU A 70 7.63 0.04 23.49
N LEU A 71 7.35 -0.92 22.61
CA LEU A 71 6.00 -1.33 22.28
C LEU A 71 5.26 -1.89 23.50
N PRO A 72 3.97 -1.58 23.66
CA PRO A 72 3.16 -2.17 24.74
C PRO A 72 3.00 -3.70 24.59
N SER A 73 3.23 -4.26 23.40
CA SER A 73 2.96 -5.67 23.10
C SER A 73 4.12 -6.58 23.45
N THR A 74 3.83 -7.61 24.26
CA THR A 74 4.77 -8.69 24.58
C THR A 74 5.23 -9.46 23.35
N ALA A 75 4.41 -9.51 22.30
CA ALA A 75 4.72 -10.18 21.03
C ALA A 75 5.82 -9.47 20.23
N LEU A 76 6.19 -8.23 20.59
CA LEU A 76 7.14 -7.39 19.87
C LEU A 76 8.35 -6.95 20.71
N LYS A 77 8.55 -7.55 21.88
CA LYS A 77 9.64 -7.20 22.80
C LYS A 77 11.03 -7.21 22.16
N GLU A 78 11.22 -8.01 21.12
CA GLU A 78 12.51 -8.14 20.43
C GLU A 78 12.72 -7.08 19.33
N PHE A 79 11.69 -6.30 19.00
CA PHE A 79 11.75 -5.32 17.92
C PHE A 79 11.69 -3.89 18.45
N SER A 80 12.68 -3.09 18.05
CA SER A 80 12.54 -1.65 18.13
C SER A 80 11.42 -1.17 17.19
N ASN A 81 10.73 -0.09 17.57
CA ASN A 81 9.77 0.60 16.70
C ASN A 81 10.37 0.93 15.31
N ALA A 82 11.65 1.30 15.27
CA ALA A 82 12.35 1.57 14.01
C ALA A 82 12.50 0.30 13.13
N ALA A 83 12.83 -0.84 13.74
CA ALA A 83 12.90 -2.12 13.03
C ALA A 83 11.53 -2.50 12.46
N LEU A 84 10.45 -2.30 13.21
CA LEU A 84 9.08 -2.55 12.74
C LEU A 84 8.68 -1.62 11.59
N GLU A 85 9.08 -0.34 11.64
CA GLU A 85 8.82 0.60 10.55
C GLU A 85 9.44 0.10 9.24
N VAL A 86 10.71 -0.35 9.32
CA VAL A 86 11.49 -0.87 8.20
C VAL A 86 10.90 -2.17 7.67
N LEU A 87 10.61 -3.12 8.56
CA LEU A 87 10.00 -4.41 8.22
C LEU A 87 8.66 -4.20 7.51
N THR A 88 7.77 -3.39 8.09
CA THR A 88 6.47 -3.10 7.49
C THR A 88 6.62 -2.39 6.15
N LYS A 89 7.56 -1.44 6.04
CA LYS A 89 7.85 -0.76 4.76
C LYS A 89 8.31 -1.76 3.69
N ASN A 90 9.23 -2.65 4.01
CA ASN A 90 9.74 -3.65 3.08
C ASN A 90 8.64 -4.66 2.69
N TRP A 91 7.84 -5.12 3.65
CA TRP A 91 6.70 -6.00 3.38
C TRP A 91 5.72 -5.35 2.40
N VAL A 92 5.31 -4.10 2.66
CA VAL A 92 4.41 -3.36 1.76
C VAL A 92 5.00 -3.19 0.37
N GLN A 93 6.31 -3.01 0.25
CA GLN A 93 6.97 -2.90 -1.06
C GLN A 93 6.88 -4.22 -1.85
N GLN A 94 7.09 -5.36 -1.20
CA GLN A 94 7.00 -6.68 -1.85
C GLN A 94 5.55 -7.08 -2.16
N TYR A 95 4.60 -6.76 -1.27
CA TYR A 95 3.19 -7.09 -1.43
C TYR A 95 2.40 -6.08 -2.27
N ARG A 96 3.01 -4.97 -2.71
CA ARG A 96 2.33 -3.91 -3.47
C ARG A 96 1.55 -4.44 -4.68
N PRO A 97 2.09 -5.39 -5.48
CA PRO A 97 1.33 -5.99 -6.57
C PRO A 97 0.06 -6.72 -6.10
N LEU A 98 0.21 -7.65 -5.15
CA LEU A 98 -0.90 -8.41 -4.60
C LEU A 98 -1.94 -7.50 -3.94
N LEU A 99 -1.51 -6.50 -3.17
CA LEU A 99 -2.40 -5.49 -2.58
C LEU A 99 -3.19 -4.74 -3.66
N SER A 100 -2.56 -4.42 -4.79
CA SER A 100 -3.23 -3.70 -5.88
C SER A 100 -4.32 -4.56 -6.51
N ILE A 101 -4.02 -5.82 -6.84
CA ILE A 101 -5.01 -6.74 -7.41
C ILE A 101 -6.12 -7.06 -6.40
N THR A 102 -5.76 -7.22 -5.11
CA THR A 102 -6.72 -7.39 -4.02
C THR A 102 -7.67 -6.19 -3.94
N ALA A 103 -7.15 -4.96 -4.01
CA ALA A 103 -7.97 -3.76 -3.99
C ALA A 103 -8.89 -3.65 -5.23
N LEU A 104 -8.41 -4.06 -6.42
CA LEU A 104 -9.24 -4.11 -7.63
C LEU A 104 -10.44 -5.04 -7.46
N HIS A 105 -10.24 -6.23 -6.88
CA HIS A 105 -11.32 -7.18 -6.62
C HIS A 105 -12.24 -6.73 -5.48
N ALA A 106 -11.66 -6.31 -4.35
CA ALA A 106 -12.40 -5.95 -3.16
C ALA A 106 -13.31 -4.74 -3.40
N LEU A 107 -12.81 -3.70 -4.10
CA LEU A 107 -13.60 -2.53 -4.45
C LEU A 107 -14.43 -2.73 -5.72
N GLU A 108 -14.30 -3.88 -6.39
CA GLU A 108 -15.00 -4.22 -7.64
C GLU A 108 -14.81 -3.18 -8.75
N LEU A 109 -13.59 -2.68 -8.91
CA LEU A 109 -13.33 -1.49 -9.74
C LEU A 109 -13.59 -1.69 -11.23
N LYS A 110 -13.61 -2.93 -11.71
CA LYS A 110 -14.02 -3.25 -13.10
C LYS A 110 -15.51 -2.95 -13.34
N ARG A 111 -16.35 -3.25 -12.35
CA ARG A 111 -17.82 -3.06 -12.42
C ARG A 111 -18.23 -1.67 -11.96
N THR A 112 -17.59 -1.16 -10.91
CA THR A 112 -17.95 0.10 -10.26
C THR A 112 -16.71 0.99 -10.02
N PRO A 113 -16.12 1.59 -11.07
CA PRO A 113 -14.91 2.41 -10.93
C PRO A 113 -15.05 3.54 -9.90
N ALA A 114 -16.23 4.14 -9.77
CA ALA A 114 -16.52 5.20 -8.81
C ALA A 114 -16.20 4.83 -7.34
N ARG A 115 -16.16 3.53 -6.99
CA ARG A 115 -15.77 3.07 -5.66
C ARG A 115 -14.34 3.46 -5.28
N SER A 116 -13.46 3.70 -6.25
CA SER A 116 -12.09 4.20 -5.98
C SER A 116 -12.06 5.59 -5.33
N LEU A 117 -13.17 6.35 -5.41
CA LEU A 117 -13.32 7.70 -4.86
C LEU A 117 -14.16 7.74 -3.58
N THR A 118 -14.61 6.60 -3.07
CA THR A 118 -15.56 6.57 -1.94
C THR A 118 -15.24 5.46 -0.94
N HIS A 119 -14.68 4.35 -1.43
CA HIS A 119 -14.38 3.16 -0.64
C HIS A 119 -12.87 2.98 -0.49
N ILE A 120 -12.49 2.25 0.54
CA ILE A 120 -11.10 1.91 0.85
C ILE A 120 -11.04 0.46 1.34
N LEU A 121 -9.97 -0.25 0.97
CA LEU A 121 -9.67 -1.58 1.48
C LEU A 121 -8.96 -1.44 2.83
N VAL A 122 -9.54 -1.96 3.90
CA VAL A 122 -8.87 -2.04 5.21
C VAL A 122 -8.28 -3.43 5.38
N VAL A 123 -7.02 -3.50 5.76
CA VAL A 123 -6.28 -4.75 5.99
C VAL A 123 -5.68 -4.71 7.39
N TYR A 124 -6.14 -5.63 8.25
CA TYR A 124 -5.56 -5.84 9.56
C TYR A 124 -4.51 -6.94 9.48
N LEU A 125 -3.30 -6.60 9.89
CA LEU A 125 -2.16 -7.50 9.96
C LEU A 125 -1.83 -7.80 11.41
N SER A 126 -1.36 -9.03 11.64
CA SER A 126 -0.80 -9.49 12.90
C SER A 126 0.60 -10.06 12.69
N PHE A 127 1.48 -9.91 13.66
CA PHE A 127 2.85 -10.43 13.54
C PHE A 127 2.90 -11.95 13.55
N ALA A 128 3.66 -12.52 12.62
CA ALA A 128 3.96 -13.94 12.60
C ALA A 128 5.20 -14.20 13.47
N GLN A 129 5.00 -14.47 14.77
CA GLN A 129 6.09 -14.66 15.74
C GLN A 129 7.13 -15.72 15.32
N LYS A 130 6.74 -16.72 14.52
CA LYS A 130 7.64 -17.80 14.05
C LYS A 130 8.66 -17.37 13.00
N ALA A 131 8.54 -16.16 12.42
CA ALA A 131 9.42 -15.71 11.34
C ALA A 131 10.73 -15.07 11.84
N PHE A 132 10.88 -14.82 13.15
CA PHE A 132 11.98 -14.00 13.66
C PHE A 132 12.69 -14.70 14.82
N ALA A 133 13.70 -15.48 14.50
CA ALA A 133 14.56 -16.15 15.48
C ALA A 133 15.96 -15.52 15.62
N SER A 134 16.33 -14.50 14.82
CA SER A 134 17.62 -13.78 14.94
C SER A 134 17.68 -12.50 14.08
N ALA A 135 18.60 -11.58 14.40
CA ALA A 135 18.86 -10.30 13.70
C ALA A 135 20.25 -10.29 13.01
N PRO A 136 20.59 -9.41 12.03
CA PRO A 136 19.84 -8.69 10.97
C PRO A 136 20.44 -8.92 9.54
N PRO A 137 19.92 -8.29 8.46
CA PRO A 137 18.54 -7.92 8.19
C PRO A 137 17.73 -9.15 7.71
N PRO A 138 16.41 -9.18 7.95
CA PRO A 138 15.57 -10.27 7.49
C PRO A 138 15.71 -10.38 5.97
N ASP A 139 16.03 -11.58 5.50
CA ASP A 139 16.08 -11.86 4.07
C ASP A 139 14.69 -11.65 3.44
N SER A 140 14.64 -11.73 2.11
CA SER A 140 13.39 -11.46 1.37
C SER A 140 12.26 -12.40 1.81
N GLU A 141 12.56 -13.66 2.13
CA GLU A 141 11.59 -14.65 2.58
C GLU A 141 11.02 -14.34 3.97
N THR A 142 11.90 -13.97 4.90
CA THR A 142 11.55 -13.54 6.25
C THR A 142 10.65 -12.32 6.20
N VAL A 143 10.99 -11.35 5.34
CA VAL A 143 10.12 -10.20 5.09
C VAL A 143 8.76 -10.69 4.61
N ARG A 144 8.66 -11.59 3.62
CA ARG A 144 7.35 -12.02 3.08
C ARG A 144 6.44 -12.67 4.11
N ARG A 145 7.02 -13.38 5.07
CA ARG A 145 6.30 -14.14 6.12
C ARG A 145 6.17 -13.39 7.44
N ALA A 146 6.54 -12.11 7.47
CA ALA A 146 6.54 -11.27 8.67
C ALA A 146 5.16 -11.07 9.32
N PHE A 147 4.11 -11.11 8.50
CA PHE A 147 2.74 -10.82 8.92
C PHE A 147 1.78 -11.91 8.48
N THR A 148 0.73 -12.09 9.26
CA THR A 148 -0.47 -12.86 8.94
C THR A 148 -1.65 -11.92 8.74
N LEU A 149 -2.62 -12.34 7.93
CA LEU A 149 -3.85 -11.58 7.75
C LEU A 149 -4.79 -11.83 8.93
N ALA A 150 -5.07 -10.80 9.72
CA ALA A 150 -6.04 -10.88 10.81
C ALA A 150 -7.47 -10.63 10.32
N ASP A 151 -7.65 -9.64 9.44
CA ASP A 151 -8.92 -9.37 8.76
C ASP A 151 -8.67 -8.50 7.50
N ALA A 152 -9.61 -8.53 6.55
CA ALA A 152 -9.67 -7.56 5.47
C ALA A 152 -11.13 -7.29 5.07
N HIS A 153 -11.47 -6.03 4.86
CA HIS A 153 -12.81 -5.64 4.43
C HIS A 153 -12.79 -4.31 3.67
N VAL A 154 -13.90 -4.01 3.00
CA VAL A 154 -14.11 -2.72 2.33
C VAL A 154 -15.11 -1.92 3.14
N THR A 155 -14.85 -0.63 3.29
CA THR A 155 -15.77 0.31 3.92
C THR A 155 -15.68 1.68 3.23
N LEU A 156 -16.59 2.60 3.58
CA LEU A 156 -16.54 3.97 3.11
C LEU A 156 -15.38 4.70 3.79
N LEU A 157 -14.70 5.56 3.04
CA LEU A 157 -13.65 6.39 3.62
C LEU A 157 -14.19 7.27 4.76
N ALA A 158 -15.41 7.79 4.59
CA ALA A 158 -16.08 8.63 5.58
C ALA A 158 -16.25 7.93 6.94
N ASP A 159 -16.39 6.61 6.95
CA ASP A 159 -16.63 5.83 8.17
C ASP A 159 -15.33 5.55 8.94
N ILE A 160 -14.17 5.61 8.29
CA ILE A 160 -12.87 5.36 8.93
C ILE A 160 -12.27 6.63 9.55
N LEU A 161 -12.53 7.80 8.94
CA LEU A 161 -11.94 9.05 9.40
C LEU A 161 -12.20 9.34 10.90
N PRO A 162 -13.38 9.02 11.47
CA PRO A 162 -13.62 9.16 12.91
C PRO A 162 -12.76 8.24 13.78
N ASP A 163 -12.54 6.99 13.34
CA ASP A 163 -11.87 5.92 14.11
C ASP A 163 -10.34 6.02 14.08
N ILE A 164 -9.79 6.78 13.14
CA ILE A 164 -8.36 7.04 13.08
C ILE A 164 -7.98 8.11 14.10
N SER A 165 -6.87 7.85 14.81
CA SER A 165 -6.29 8.77 15.77
C SER A 165 -6.26 10.21 15.24
N SER A 166 -6.71 11.16 16.06
CA SER A 166 -6.95 12.55 15.65
C SER A 166 -5.77 13.21 14.93
N HIS A 167 -4.53 12.83 15.30
CA HIS A 167 -3.28 13.30 14.72
C HIS A 167 -2.98 12.76 13.31
N LEU A 168 -3.53 11.60 12.92
CA LEU A 168 -3.32 11.00 11.59
C LEU A 168 -4.38 11.45 10.57
N ARG A 169 -5.56 11.88 11.03
CA ARG A 169 -6.70 12.24 10.16
C ARG A 169 -6.39 13.32 9.12
N PRO A 170 -5.77 14.47 9.46
CA PRO A 170 -5.53 15.53 8.47
C PRO A 170 -4.62 15.07 7.34
N GLY A 171 -3.62 14.26 7.70
CA GLY A 171 -2.73 13.65 6.73
C GLY A 171 -3.48 12.69 5.81
N LEU A 172 -4.26 11.78 6.39
CA LEU A 172 -5.02 10.80 5.62
C LEU A 172 -5.97 11.49 4.62
N GLN A 173 -6.72 12.48 5.07
CA GLN A 173 -7.64 13.26 4.23
C GLN A 173 -6.89 13.95 3.09
N SER A 174 -5.77 14.63 3.39
CA SER A 174 -4.98 15.32 2.38
C SER A 174 -4.42 14.37 1.30
N THR A 175 -3.99 13.18 1.72
CA THR A 175 -3.54 12.13 0.79
C THR A 175 -4.69 11.63 -0.08
N PHE A 176 -5.85 11.38 0.53
CA PHE A 176 -7.04 10.97 -0.21
C PHE A 176 -7.45 12.02 -1.25
N ASP A 177 -7.55 13.29 -0.87
CA ASP A 177 -7.94 14.36 -1.78
C ASP A 177 -6.98 14.48 -2.97
N ALA A 178 -5.67 14.30 -2.74
CA ALA A 178 -4.68 14.31 -3.80
C ALA A 178 -4.89 13.16 -4.80
N ILE A 179 -5.21 11.96 -4.29
CA ILE A 179 -5.42 10.76 -5.10
C ILE A 179 -6.76 10.80 -5.82
N ALA A 180 -7.80 11.33 -5.19
CA ALA A 180 -9.09 11.57 -5.78
C ALA A 180 -8.98 12.56 -6.96
N ARG A 181 -8.32 13.70 -6.77
CA ARG A 181 -8.05 14.66 -7.85
C ARG A 181 -7.32 14.01 -9.02
N ARG A 182 -6.29 13.21 -8.74
CA ARG A 182 -5.52 12.54 -9.79
C ARG A 182 -6.36 11.50 -10.54
N THR A 183 -7.17 10.73 -9.83
CA THR A 183 -8.13 9.79 -10.43
C THR A 183 -9.11 10.51 -11.35
N LEU A 184 -9.64 11.66 -10.93
CA LEU A 184 -10.54 12.47 -11.75
C LEU A 184 -9.84 13.02 -12.99
N THR A 185 -8.59 13.49 -12.87
CA THR A 185 -7.79 13.93 -14.03
C THR A 185 -7.57 12.80 -15.04
N LEU A 186 -7.23 11.59 -14.56
CA LEU A 186 -7.07 10.43 -15.44
C LEU A 186 -8.38 10.10 -16.16
N ARG A 187 -9.50 10.07 -15.43
CA ARG A 187 -10.82 9.77 -16.02
C ARG A 187 -11.34 10.83 -16.98
N ALA A 188 -10.93 12.08 -16.79
CA ALA A 188 -11.24 13.17 -17.73
C ALA A 188 -10.48 13.00 -19.06
N ALA A 189 -9.26 12.45 -19.03
CA ALA A 189 -8.47 12.16 -20.22
C ALA A 189 -8.88 10.85 -20.91
N ASP A 190 -9.21 9.82 -20.12
CA ASP A 190 -9.69 8.52 -20.57
C ASP A 190 -10.85 8.05 -19.67
N PRO A 191 -12.10 8.06 -20.17
CA PRO A 191 -13.26 7.56 -19.42
C PRO A 191 -13.12 6.09 -18.98
N GLY A 192 -12.25 5.33 -19.65
CA GLY A 192 -11.94 3.95 -19.31
C GLY A 192 -10.92 3.77 -18.19
N ALA A 193 -10.28 4.84 -17.72
CA ALA A 193 -9.26 4.79 -16.68
C ALA A 193 -9.84 4.38 -15.31
N VAL A 194 -9.24 3.35 -14.72
CA VAL A 194 -9.63 2.85 -13.40
C VAL A 194 -9.24 3.85 -12.31
N GLY A 195 -8.09 4.50 -12.44
CA GLY A 195 -7.55 5.43 -11.44
C GLY A 195 -6.90 4.70 -10.25
N PHE A 196 -7.00 5.30 -9.06
CA PHE A 196 -6.31 4.81 -7.87
C PHE A 196 -7.27 4.29 -6.82
N ALA A 197 -7.06 3.05 -6.40
CA ALA A 197 -7.59 2.51 -5.16
C ALA A 197 -6.71 2.90 -3.97
N LEU A 198 -7.26 2.75 -2.77
CA LEU A 198 -6.55 2.93 -1.52
C LEU A 198 -6.68 1.67 -0.67
N ALA A 199 -5.60 1.34 0.03
CA ALA A 199 -5.65 0.43 1.16
C ALA A 199 -5.12 1.09 2.43
N LEU A 200 -5.80 0.86 3.54
CA LEU A 200 -5.34 1.18 4.88
C LEU A 200 -4.84 -0.10 5.54
N LEU A 201 -3.55 -0.19 5.81
CA LEU A 201 -2.97 -1.30 6.56
C LEU A 201 -2.86 -0.92 8.04
N VAL A 202 -3.34 -1.78 8.91
CA VAL A 202 -3.32 -1.61 10.36
C VAL A 202 -2.63 -2.81 10.98
N VAL A 203 -1.51 -2.58 11.68
CA VAL A 203 -0.83 -3.64 12.43
C VAL A 203 -1.34 -3.61 13.86
N ARG A 204 -2.09 -4.65 14.25
CA ARG A 204 -2.87 -4.69 15.50
C ARG A 204 -2.02 -4.45 16.74
N GLU A 205 -0.81 -4.99 16.75
CA GLU A 205 0.04 -5.03 17.93
C GLU A 205 0.83 -3.74 18.18
N CYS A 206 0.93 -2.84 17.19
CA CYS A 206 1.76 -1.63 17.29
C CYS A 206 1.08 -0.32 16.88
N SER A 207 -0.25 -0.32 16.72
CA SER A 207 -1.04 0.86 16.26
C SER A 207 -0.48 1.52 15.00
N LEU A 208 0.30 0.77 14.21
CA LEU A 208 0.94 1.28 13.02
C LEU A 208 -0.10 1.27 11.90
N VAL A 209 -0.37 2.46 11.37
CA VAL A 209 -1.31 2.66 10.27
C VAL A 209 -0.56 3.13 9.03
N ARG A 210 -0.88 2.53 7.87
CA ARG A 210 -0.27 2.86 6.57
C ARG A 210 -1.36 3.02 5.52
N LEU A 211 -1.50 4.24 5.01
CA LEU A 211 -2.23 4.44 3.77
C LEU A 211 -1.33 4.10 2.58
N VAL A 212 -1.80 3.19 1.75
CA VAL A 212 -1.13 2.72 0.55
C VAL A 212 -1.99 3.08 -0.66
N PRO A 213 -1.54 4.06 -1.47
CA PRO A 213 -2.12 4.27 -2.80
C PRO A 213 -1.80 3.07 -3.68
N LEU A 214 -2.83 2.47 -4.26
CA LEU A 214 -2.78 1.24 -5.05
C LEU A 214 -3.50 1.50 -6.36
N GLY A 215 -2.76 1.69 -7.43
CA GLY A 215 -3.38 2.02 -8.70
C GLY A 215 -2.36 2.42 -9.72
N ALA A 216 -2.74 2.16 -10.96
CA ALA A 216 -1.99 2.39 -12.17
C ALA A 216 -2.92 2.92 -13.23
N ASP A 217 -2.31 3.46 -14.27
CA ASP A 217 -2.94 3.81 -15.55
C ASP A 217 -3.41 2.53 -16.25
N MET A 218 -4.41 1.86 -15.66
CA MET A 218 -5.04 0.67 -16.20
C MET A 218 -6.39 1.03 -16.78
N HIS A 219 -6.65 0.53 -17.97
CA HIS A 219 -7.95 0.60 -18.58
C HIS A 219 -8.86 -0.49 -17.99
N HIS A 220 -10.12 -0.18 -17.66
CA HIS A 220 -11.04 -1.12 -17.00
C HIS A 220 -11.23 -2.46 -17.75
N LYS A 221 -11.03 -2.46 -19.08
CA LYS A 221 -11.08 -3.66 -19.93
C LYS A 221 -9.95 -4.65 -19.65
N GLU A 222 -8.79 -4.17 -19.19
CA GLU A 222 -7.60 -4.96 -18.89
C GLU A 222 -7.65 -5.56 -17.47
N LEU A 223 -8.62 -5.13 -16.66
CA LEU A 223 -8.77 -5.65 -15.31
C LEU A 223 -9.21 -7.12 -15.32
N PRO A 224 -8.72 -7.94 -14.37
CA PRO A 224 -9.16 -9.32 -14.22
C PRO A 224 -10.67 -9.39 -13.95
N THR A 225 -11.29 -10.52 -14.29
CA THR A 225 -12.67 -10.81 -13.88
C THR A 225 -12.77 -10.80 -12.36
N TRP A 226 -13.87 -10.29 -11.83
CA TRP A 226 -14.08 -10.21 -10.39
C TRP A 226 -13.99 -11.58 -9.73
N ASP A 227 -13.28 -11.65 -8.60
CA ASP A 227 -13.11 -12.85 -7.79
C ASP A 227 -13.94 -12.66 -6.51
N PRO A 228 -15.06 -13.39 -6.34
CA PRO A 228 -15.86 -13.30 -5.12
C PRO A 228 -15.11 -13.84 -3.89
N ALA A 229 -14.11 -14.70 -4.09
CA ALA A 229 -13.27 -15.29 -3.05
C ALA A 229 -11.93 -14.53 -2.90
N TRP A 230 -11.91 -13.23 -3.22
CA TRP A 230 -10.70 -12.40 -3.15
C TRP A 230 -10.09 -12.41 -1.75
N LYS A 231 -10.90 -12.47 -0.70
CA LYS A 231 -10.44 -12.41 0.70
C LYS A 231 -9.73 -13.69 1.09
N GLU A 232 -10.30 -14.84 0.77
CA GLU A 232 -9.70 -16.16 0.98
C GLU A 232 -8.42 -16.32 0.17
N THR A 233 -8.43 -15.83 -1.07
CA THR A 233 -7.25 -15.86 -1.95
C THR A 233 -6.13 -14.99 -1.39
N PHE A 234 -6.44 -13.77 -0.96
CA PHE A 234 -5.49 -12.86 -0.33
C PHE A 234 -4.90 -13.45 0.97
N ALA A 235 -5.74 -14.06 1.81
CA ALA A 235 -5.30 -14.74 3.03
C ALA A 235 -4.30 -15.87 2.73
N LYS A 236 -4.61 -16.74 1.76
CA LYS A 236 -3.73 -17.85 1.34
C LYS A 236 -2.40 -17.35 0.79
N CYS A 237 -2.40 -16.26 0.03
CA CYS A 237 -1.16 -15.66 -0.48
C CYS A 237 -0.29 -15.14 0.67
N ILE A 238 -0.86 -14.40 1.64
CA ILE A 238 -0.12 -13.90 2.80
C ILE A 238 0.45 -15.07 3.62
N GLU A 239 -0.35 -16.10 3.91
CA GLU A 239 0.08 -17.27 4.69
C GLU A 239 1.29 -17.98 4.06
N ARG A 240 1.29 -18.09 2.72
CA ARG A 240 2.36 -18.74 1.95
C ARG A 240 3.57 -17.84 1.70
N GLY A 241 3.53 -16.58 2.12
CA GLY A 241 4.55 -15.61 1.74
C GLY A 241 4.58 -15.37 0.22
N ASN A 242 3.46 -15.61 -0.47
CA ASN A 242 3.41 -15.52 -1.92
C ASN A 242 3.03 -14.10 -2.36
N VAL A 243 3.97 -13.45 -3.04
CA VAL A 243 3.80 -12.10 -3.58
C VAL A 243 3.58 -12.10 -5.11
N PHE A 244 3.61 -13.28 -5.77
CA PHE A 244 3.54 -13.46 -7.24
C PHE A 244 2.70 -14.67 -7.72
#